data_AF-A0A957LD05-F1
#
_entry.id   AF-A0A957LD05-F1
#
_cell.length_a   1.000
_cell.length_b   1.000
_cell.length_c   1.000
_cell.angle_alpha   90.00
_cell.angle_beta   90.00
_cell.angle_gamma   90.00
#
_symmetry.space_group_name_H-M   'P 1'
#
loop_
_entity.id
_entity.type
_entity.pdbx_description
1 polymer ?
#
loop_
_entity_poly.entity_id
_entity_poly.type
_entity_poly.pdbx_seq_one_letter_code
_entity_poly.pdbx_strand_id
1 'polypeptide(L)' 'MTKKALFVWGGWDGHQPKLCVDIFDTLLQQAGFETEISDTLDIYLNKEKMDSYSLISQVYTMS' A
#
# COMPACT_ATOMS: atom_id res chain seq x y z
N MET A 1 3.28 -17.26 10.42
CA MET A 1 2.99 -16.68 9.09
C MET A 1 3.12 -15.18 9.23
N THR A 2 4.04 -14.57 8.49
CA THR A 2 4.20 -13.10 8.44
C THR A 2 2.98 -12.52 7.72
N LYS A 3 2.36 -11.47 8.28
CA LYS A 3 1.21 -10.82 7.63
C LYS A 3 1.70 -9.94 6.48
N LYS A 4 1.02 -9.98 5.34
CA LYS A 4 1.31 -9.11 4.19
C LYS A 4 0.38 -7.89 4.18
N ALA A 5 0.92 -6.70 3.91
CA ALA A 5 0.15 -5.48 3.72
C ALA A 5 0.44 -4.87 2.35
N LEU A 6 -0.60 -4.37 1.68
CA LEU A 6 -0.48 -3.63 0.42
C LEU A 6 -0.73 -2.15 0.67
N PHE A 7 0.17 -1.29 0.22
CA PHE A 7 -0.07 0.13 0.02
C PHE A 7 -0.29 0.41 -1.46
N VAL A 8 -1.33 1.19 -1.78
CA VAL A 8 -1.57 1.69 -3.14
C VAL A 8 -1.61 3.20 -3.09
N TRP A 9 -0.76 3.87 -3.86
CA TRP A 9 -0.68 5.34 -3.85
C TRP A 9 -0.81 5.95 -5.24
N GLY A 10 -1.21 7.22 -5.26
CA GLY A 10 -1.35 8.01 -6.48
C GLY A 10 -2.22 9.25 -6.28
N GLY A 11 -2.57 9.91 -7.38
CA GLY A 11 -3.30 11.17 -7.38
C GLY A 11 -2.37 12.38 -7.32
N TRP A 12 -2.75 13.40 -6.56
CA TRP A 12 -2.11 14.71 -6.54
C TRP A 12 -0.93 14.80 -5.55
N ASP A 13 0.24 15.18 -6.06
CA ASP A 13 1.47 15.36 -5.28
C ASP A 13 1.35 16.38 -4.14
N GLY A 14 0.47 17.39 -4.26
CA GLY A 14 0.26 18.38 -3.21
C GLY A 14 -0.34 17.81 -1.92
N HIS A 15 -1.00 16.64 -1.99
CA HIS A 15 -1.44 15.87 -0.83
C HIS A 15 -0.38 14.88 -0.34
N GLN A 16 0.78 14.81 -0.99
CA GLN A 16 1.94 14.02 -0.58
C GLN A 16 1.66 12.52 -0.31
N PRO A 17 0.88 11.81 -1.16
CA PRO A 17 0.47 10.43 -0.90
C PRO A 17 1.66 9.47 -0.77
N LYS A 18 2.72 9.67 -1.55
CA LYS A 18 3.94 8.85 -1.48
C LYS A 18 4.67 9.00 -0.15
N LEU A 19 4.79 10.23 0.36
CA LEU A 19 5.44 10.46 1.66
C LEU A 19 4.67 9.79 2.79
N CYS A 20 3.33 9.80 2.75
CA CYS A 20 2.52 9.05 3.70
C CYS A 20 2.84 7.55 3.64
N VAL A 21 2.86 6.94 2.45
CA VAL A 21 3.19 5.51 2.30
C VAL A 21 4.57 5.19 2.86
N ASP A 22 5.60 6.00 2.59
CA ASP A 22 6.97 5.71 3.05
C ASP A 22 7.10 5.69 4.58
N ILE A 23 6.36 6.57 5.26
CA ILE A 23 6.32 6.60 6.73
C ILE A 23 5.65 5.32 7.25
N PHE A 24 4.48 4.96 6.73
CA PHE A 24 3.71 3.81 7.23
C PHE A 24 4.29 2.46 6.81
N ASP A 25 4.98 2.38 5.66
CA ASP A 25 5.73 1.22 5.21
C ASP A 25 6.79 0.82 6.26
N THR A 26 7.59 1.80 6.68
CA THR A 26 8.60 1.62 7.72
C THR A 26 7.97 1.15 9.04
N LEU A 27 6.86 1.75 9.46
CA LEU A 27 6.18 1.39 10.70
C LEU A 27 5.58 -0.03 10.65
N LEU A 28 5.00 -0.44 9.52
CA LEU A 28 4.45 -1.79 9.37
C LEU A 28 5.55 -2.85 9.31
N GLN A 29 6.65 -2.59 8.62
CA GLN A 29 7.81 -3.48 8.61
C GLN A 29 8.36 -3.67 10.04
N GLN A 30 8.47 -2.59 10.82
CA GLN A 30 8.86 -2.67 12.24
C GLN A 30 7.86 -3.45 13.11
N ALA A 31 6.57 -3.42 12.75
CA ALA A 31 5.52 -4.20 13.39
C ALA A 31 5.49 -5.68 12.94
N GLY A 32 6.41 -6.11 12.07
CA GLY A 32 6.53 -7.49 11.60
C GLY A 32 5.62 -7.84 10.42
N PHE A 33 5.16 -6.85 9.65
CA PHE A 33 4.52 -7.09 8.37
C PHE A 33 5.54 -7.15 7.23
N GLU A 34 5.23 -7.92 6.20
CA GLU A 34 5.81 -7.77 4.87
C GLU A 34 4.94 -6.77 4.10
N THR A 35 5.54 -5.80 3.43
CA THR A 35 4.82 -4.76 2.71
C THR A 35 5.08 -4.82 1.22
N GLU A 36 4.04 -4.53 0.43
CA GLU A 36 4.12 -4.29 -1.01
C GLU A 36 3.56 -2.91 -1.30
N ILE A 37 4.20 -2.15 -2.18
CA ILE A 37 3.78 -0.80 -2.56
C ILE A 37 3.49 -0.79 -4.07
N SER A 38 2.33 -0.29 -4.45
CA SER A 38 1.94 -0.08 -5.85
C SER A 38 1.57 1.38 -6.09
N ASP A 39 2.00 1.92 -7.23
CA ASP A 39 1.68 3.26 -7.74
C ASP A 39 0.56 3.24 -8.81
N THR A 40 -0.11 2.10 -8.98
CA THR A 40 -1.22 1.90 -9.93
C THR A 40 -2.39 1.17 -9.27
N LEU A 41 -3.60 1.45 -9.75
CA LEU A 41 -4.81 0.73 -9.34
C LEU A 41 -4.88 -0.69 -9.94
N ASP A 42 -4.05 -1.00 -10.94
CA ASP A 42 -4.05 -2.31 -11.60
C ASP A 42 -3.71 -3.46 -10.66
N ILE A 43 -3.06 -3.19 -9.53
CA ILE A 43 -2.76 -4.20 -8.50
C ILE A 43 -4.04 -4.88 -7.99
N TYR A 44 -5.18 -4.18 -8.00
CA TYR A 44 -6.48 -4.70 -7.59
C TYR A 44 -7.07 -5.73 -8.57
N LEU A 45 -6.57 -5.79 -9.81
CA LEU A 45 -7.01 -6.76 -10.80
C LEU A 45 -6.46 -8.16 -10.53
N ASN A 46 -5.44 -8.30 -9.69
CA ASN A 46 -4.84 -9.58 -9.35
C ASN A 46 -5.55 -10.23 -8.15
N LYS A 47 -6.50 -11.13 -8.44
CA LYS A 47 -7.28 -11.83 -7.41
C LYS A 47 -6.41 -12.61 -6.41
N GLU A 48 -5.39 -13.34 -6.88
CA GLU A 48 -4.54 -14.15 -6.01
C GLU A 48 -3.77 -13.29 -5.02
N LYS A 49 -3.27 -12.13 -5.47
CA LYS A 49 -2.65 -11.14 -4.58
C LYS A 49 -3.65 -10.58 -3.58
N MET A 50 -4.86 -10.19 -4.02
CA MET A 50 -5.89 -9.65 -3.13
C MET A 50 -6.26 -10.61 -2.01
N ASP A 51 -6.36 -11.91 -2.31
CA ASP A 51 -6.66 -12.94 -1.32
C ASP A 51 -5.48 -13.20 -0.34
N SER A 52 -4.28 -12.69 -0.65
CA SER A 52 -3.06 -12.91 0.16
C SER A 52 -2.78 -11.83 1.20
N TYR A 53 -3.32 -10.61 1.02
CA TYR A 53 -3.04 -9.50 1.93
C TYR A 53 -3.92 -9.56 3.18
N SER A 54 -3.30 -9.30 4.33
CA SER A 54 -3.99 -9.14 5.62
C SER A 54 -4.48 -7.70 5.86
N LEU A 55 -3.93 -6.74 5.11
CA LEU A 55 -4.27 -5.32 5.17
C LEU A 55 -4.04 -4.71 3.79
N ILE A 56 -4.97 -3.85 3.37
CA ILE A 56 -4.82 -3.02 2.16
C ILE A 56 -5.06 -1.58 2.59
N SER A 57 -4.12 -0.69 2.29
CA SER A 57 -4.21 0.75 2.57
C SER A 57 -4.15 1.52 1.26
N GLN A 58 -5.27 2.15 0.89
CA GLN A 58 -5.36 2.99 -0.30
C GLN A 58 -5.06 4.44 0.07
N VAL A 59 -3.93 4.94 -0.42
CA VAL A 59 -3.45 6.32 -0.27
C VAL A 59 -3.53 7.01 -1.64
N TYR A 60 -4.73 7.03 -2.20
CA TYR A 60 -5.01 7.61 -3.51
C TYR A 60 -5.80 8.91 -3.34
N THR A 61 -5.31 10.00 -3.92
CA THR A 61 -5.93 11.32 -3.78
C THR A 61 -6.53 11.78 -5.11
N MET A 62 -7.02 13.04 -5.19
CA MET A 62 -7.62 13.59 -6.40
C MET A 62 -6.69 13.42 -7.62
N SER A 63 -7.23 12.94 -8.75
CA SER A 63 -6.50 12.60 -9.98
C SER A 63 -7.17 13.24 -11.19
#